data_AF-A0A1A8AKS4-F1
#
_entry.id   AF-A0A1A8AKS4-F1
#
_cell.length_a   1.000
_cell.length_b   1.000
_cell.length_c   1.000
_cell.angle_alpha   90.00
_cell.angle_beta   90.00
_cell.angle_gamma   90.00
#
_symmetry.space_group_name_H-M   'P 1'
#
loop_
_entity.id
_entity.type
_entity.pdbx_description
1 polymer ?
#
loop_
_entity_poly.entity_id
_entity_poly.type
_entity_poly.pdbx_seq_one_letter_code
_entity_poly.pdbx_strand_id
1 'polypeptide(L)' 'RRTEEPGDPIRRWKGSRSFCEDLGADLVKIDSREEQEFLVEKVKNFVMDTILGSFWIGLTDSE' A
#
# COMPACT_ATOMS: atom_id res chain seq x y z
N ARG A 1 20.74 -11.78 3.72
CA ARG A 1 20.40 -10.40 3.31
C ARG A 1 19.94 -10.46 1.87
N ARG A 2 18.66 -10.22 1.58
CA ARG A 2 18.22 -9.99 0.20
C ARG A 2 18.71 -8.61 -0.19
N THR A 3 19.59 -8.54 -1.17
CA THR A 3 20.02 -7.29 -1.80
C THR A 3 18.86 -6.79 -2.66
N GLU A 4 18.33 -5.61 -2.35
CA GLU A 4 17.23 -5.00 -3.09
C GLU A 4 17.78 -4.29 -4.35
N GLU A 5 17.52 -4.86 -5.52
CA GLU A 5 17.71 -4.24 -6.84
C GLU A 5 16.97 -2.89 -6.92
N PRO A 6 17.45 -1.88 -7.69
CA PRO A 6 16.82 -0.58 -7.82
C PRO A 6 15.57 -0.66 -8.71
N GLY A 7 14.55 -1.37 -8.24
CA GLY A 7 13.17 -1.23 -8.72
C GLY A 7 12.59 0.12 -8.32
N ASP A 8 11.57 0.55 -9.05
CA ASP A 8 10.81 1.78 -8.82
C ASP A 8 10.58 2.02 -7.31
N PRO A 9 11.11 3.11 -6.74
CA PRO A 9 11.07 3.36 -5.31
C PRO A 9 9.63 3.43 -4.77
N ILE A 10 8.66 3.89 -5.58
CA ILE A 10 7.25 3.97 -5.17
C ILE A 10 6.69 2.56 -4.94
N ARG A 11 7.16 1.55 -5.66
CA ARG A 11 6.70 0.16 -5.51
C ARG A 11 7.14 -0.50 -4.20
N ARG A 12 7.99 0.13 -3.40
CA ARG A 12 8.37 -0.34 -2.05
C ARG A 12 7.49 0.31 -0.99
N TRP A 13 7.23 -0.40 0.11
CA TRP A 13 6.43 0.12 1.23
C TRP A 13 6.91 1.49 1.72
N LYS A 14 8.21 1.66 1.94
CA LYS A 14 8.80 2.93 2.39
C LYS A 14 8.60 4.07 1.39
N GLY A 15 8.72 3.78 0.09
CA GLY A 15 8.50 4.80 -0.94
C GLY A 15 7.03 5.17 -1.08
N SER A 16 6.12 4.19 -0.97
CA SER A 16 4.68 4.45 -0.93
C SER A 16 4.28 5.30 0.28
N ARG A 17 4.84 5.03 1.46
CA ARG A 17 4.60 5.86 2.66
C ARG A 17 5.11 7.28 2.49
N SER A 18 6.37 7.45 2.07
CA SER A 18 6.96 8.77 1.81
C SER A 18 6.13 9.58 0.83
N PHE A 19 5.61 8.94 -0.23
CA PHE A 19 4.75 9.60 -1.20
C PHE A 19 3.43 10.09 -0.57
N CYS A 20 2.81 9.31 0.32
CA CYS A 20 1.63 9.75 1.06
C CYS A 20 1.94 10.91 2.01
N GLU A 21 3.07 10.85 2.72
CA GLU A 21 3.53 11.89 3.64
C GLU A 21 3.80 13.22 2.93
N ASP A 22 4.38 13.18 1.73
CA ASP A 22 4.59 14.36 0.88
C ASP A 22 3.28 15.06 0.47
N LEU A 23 2.17 14.31 0.46
CA LEU A 23 0.82 14.83 0.21
C LEU A 23 0.07 15.24 1.50
N GLY A 24 0.71 15.13 2.67
CA GLY A 24 0.11 15.41 3.97
C GLY A 24 -0.83 14.30 4.47
N ALA A 25 -0.65 13.06 4.00
CA ALA A 25 -1.41 11.87 4.38
C ALA A 25 -0.48 10.75 4.89
N ASP A 26 -1.03 9.55 5.14
CA ASP A 26 -0.27 8.33 5.43
C ASP A 26 -0.93 7.12 4.75
N LEU A 27 -0.25 5.99 4.69
CA LEU A 27 -0.84 4.71 4.30
C LEU A 27 -1.95 4.32 5.29
N VAL A 28 -3.03 3.77 4.75
CA VAL A 28 -4.22 3.46 5.54
C VAL A 28 -3.94 2.39 6.60
N LYS A 29 -4.39 2.64 7.83
CA LYS A 29 -4.52 1.65 8.89
C LYS A 29 -5.94 1.07 8.85
N ILE A 30 -6.06 -0.23 9.01
CA ILE A 30 -7.35 -0.94 8.97
C ILE A 30 -7.52 -1.59 10.34
N ASP A 31 -8.46 -1.07 11.12
CA ASP A 31 -8.70 -1.50 12.51
C ASP A 31 -10.00 -2.30 12.66
N SER A 32 -10.78 -2.44 11.58
CA SER A 32 -12.05 -3.19 11.58
C SER A 32 -12.32 -3.95 10.28
N ARG A 33 -13.25 -4.91 10.34
CA ARG A 33 -13.70 -5.66 9.17
C ARG A 33 -14.46 -4.75 8.21
N GLU A 34 -15.25 -3.84 8.75
CA GLU A 34 -16.07 -2.90 8.01
C GLU A 34 -15.21 -1.94 7.17
N GLU A 35 -14.10 -1.46 7.74
CA GLU A 35 -13.09 -0.68 7.00
C GLU A 35 -12.44 -1.48 5.88
N GLN A 36 -12.07 -2.75 6.14
CA GLN A 36 -11.52 -3.65 5.13
C GLN A 36 -12.51 -3.83 3.96
N GLU A 37 -13.78 -4.08 4.26
CA GLU A 37 -14.83 -4.28 3.25
C GLU A 37 -15.08 -3.02 2.43
N PHE A 38 -15.15 -1.86 3.08
CA PHE A 38 -15.28 -0.56 2.41
C PHE A 38 -14.13 -0.31 1.44
N LEU A 39 -12.89 -0.55 1.86
CA LEU A 39 -11.71 -0.34 1.00
C LEU A 39 -11.70 -1.30 -0.19
N VAL A 40 -11.99 -2.59 0.02
CA VAL A 40 -12.10 -3.58 -1.05
C VAL A 40 -13.15 -3.15 -2.07
N GLU A 41 -14.31 -2.67 -1.62
CA GLU A 41 -15.37 -2.20 -2.52
C GLU A 41 -14.91 -1.00 -3.38
N LYS A 42 -14.12 -0.09 -2.80
CA LYS A 42 -13.59 1.07 -3.50
C LYS A 42 -12.52 0.71 -4.50
N VAL A 43 -11.63 -0.22 -4.18
CA VAL A 43 -10.47 -0.52 -5.03
C VAL A 43 -10.74 -1.63 -6.06
N LYS A 44 -11.84 -2.39 -5.96
CA LYS A 44 -12.14 -3.56 -6.82
C LYS A 44 -12.04 -3.29 -8.32
N ASN A 45 -12.42 -2.08 -8.77
CA ASN A 45 -12.41 -1.73 -10.19
C ASN A 45 -11.02 -1.32 -10.71
N PHE A 46 -10.07 -1.01 -9.81
CA PHE A 46 -8.70 -0.65 -10.15
C PHE A 46 -7.78 -1.87 -10.32
N VAL A 47 -8.22 -3.06 -9.88
CA VAL A 47 -7.42 -4.29 -9.84
C VAL A 47 -7.49 -5.08 -11.17
N MET A 48 -8.36 -4.71 -12.11
CA MET A 48 -8.62 -5.52 -13.32
C MET A 48 -7.46 -5.61 -14.33
N ASP A 49 -6.45 -4.73 -14.28
CA ASP A 49 -5.42 -4.66 -15.34
C ASP A 49 -4.11 -5.42 -15.03
N THR A 50 -3.93 -5.95 -13.82
CA THR A 50 -2.75 -6.76 -13.50
C THR A 50 -3.10 -7.94 -12.59
N ILE A 51 -2.64 -9.12 -13.01
CA ILE A 51 -2.87 -10.44 -12.38
C ILE A 51 -2.44 -10.51 -10.88
N LEU A 52 -1.79 -9.47 -10.34
CA LEU A 52 -1.25 -9.38 -8.97
C LEU A 52 -1.30 -7.95 -8.40
N GLY A 53 -2.38 -7.18 -8.61
CA GLY A 53 -2.53 -5.81 -8.08
C GLY A 53 -2.67 -5.77 -6.55
N SER A 54 -1.55 -5.81 -5.81
CA SER A 54 -1.52 -5.60 -4.36
C SER A 54 -1.28 -4.12 -4.04
N PHE A 55 -1.92 -3.63 -2.99
CA PHE A 55 -1.72 -2.28 -2.46
C PHE A 55 -0.90 -2.30 -1.18
N TRP A 56 -0.05 -1.31 -0.99
CA TRP A 56 0.58 -1.06 0.31
C TRP A 56 -0.44 -0.43 1.27
N ILE A 57 -0.42 -0.89 2.52
CA ILE A 57 -1.19 -0.34 3.65
C ILE A 57 -0.21 -0.01 4.79
N GLY A 58 -0.66 0.71 5.81
CA GLY A 58 0.17 1.19 6.93
C GLY A 58 0.69 0.10 7.89
N LEU A 59 0.66 -1.18 7.49
CA LEU A 59 1.13 -2.29 8.30
C LEU A 59 2.64 -2.52 8.08
N THR A 60 3.42 -2.49 9.16
CA THR A 60 4.88 -2.69 9.13
C THR A 60 5.36 -3.41 10.39
N ASP A 61 6.45 -4.17 10.27
CA ASP A 61 7.16 -4.86 11.34
C ASP A 61 8.37 -4.06 11.86
N SER A 62 8.57 -2.82 11.40
CA SER A 62 9.74 -1.99 11.71
C SER A 62 9.68 -1.28 13.08
N GLU A 63 8.91 -1.82 14.03
CA GLU A 63 8.81 -1.34 15.42
C GLU A 63 9.64 -2.20 16.38
#